data_AF-A0A2D5GUH8-F1
#
_entry.id   AF-A0A2D5GUH8-F1
#
_cell.length_a   1.000
_cell.length_b   1.000
_cell.length_c   1.000
_cell.angle_alpha   90.00
_cell.angle_beta   90.00
_cell.angle_gamma   90.00
#
_symmetry.space_group_name_H-M   'P 1'
#
loop_
_entity.id
_entity.type
_entity.pdbx_description
1 polymer ?
#
loop_
_entity_poly.entity_id
_entity_poly.type
_entity_poly.pdbx_seq_one_letter_code
_entity_poly.pdbx_strand_id
1 'polypeptide(L)' 'MIRTSLSYDECILKIGNIYTIGTNDGKEFRTVKFKGTKLLNGKPMFVFKTVESRELTVNPSFHTFTIEEKGE' A
#
# COMPACT_ATOMS: atom_id res chain seq x y z
N MET A 1 8.19 -15.72 -25.12
CA MET A 1 7.56 -15.58 -23.79
C MET A 1 8.19 -14.37 -23.12
N ILE A 2 7.55 -13.20 -23.21
CA ILE A 2 8.10 -11.97 -22.62
C ILE A 2 7.88 -12.08 -21.11
N ARG A 3 8.97 -12.25 -20.35
CA ARG A 3 8.94 -12.04 -18.89
C ARG A 3 8.83 -10.54 -18.68
N THR A 4 7.62 -10.05 -18.46
CA THR A 4 7.44 -8.71 -17.88
C THR A 4 8.19 -8.72 -16.55
N SER A 5 9.27 -7.94 -16.47
CA SER A 5 9.96 -7.69 -15.22
C SER A 5 8.94 -7.14 -14.23
N LEU A 6 8.55 -7.96 -13.25
CA LEU A 6 7.82 -7.51 -12.07
C LEU A 6 8.77 -6.49 -11.39
N SER A 7 8.58 -5.20 -11.67
CA SER A 7 9.50 -4.14 -11.21
C SER A 7 9.33 -3.81 -9.73
N TYR A 8 8.43 -4.49 -9.04
CA TYR A 8 8.25 -4.40 -7.61
C TYR A 8 8.46 -5.79 -7.03
N ASP A 9 9.59 -5.95 -6.36
CA ASP A 9 9.93 -7.13 -5.61
C ASP A 9 8.86 -7.31 -4.51
N GLU A 10 7.90 -8.22 -4.73
CA GLU A 10 6.70 -8.41 -3.90
C GLU A 10 7.02 -8.79 -2.44
N CYS A 11 8.31 -8.99 -2.12
CA CYS A 11 8.81 -9.47 -0.83
C CYS A 11 9.58 -8.42 0.00
N ILE A 12 9.65 -7.15 -0.39
CA ILE A 12 10.36 -6.12 0.42
C ILE A 12 9.63 -5.86 1.75
N LEU A 13 8.30 -5.90 1.76
CA LEU A 13 7.50 -5.58 2.93
C LEU A 13 7.13 -6.83 3.71
N LYS A 14 7.52 -6.86 4.99
CA LYS A 14 7.13 -7.91 5.93
C LYS A 14 5.81 -7.59 6.62
N ILE A 15 4.87 -8.53 6.61
CA ILE A 15 3.57 -8.40 7.30
C ILE A 15 3.81 -8.13 8.78
N GLY A 16 3.08 -7.17 9.34
CA GLY A 16 3.17 -6.79 10.75
C GLY A 16 4.20 -5.69 11.05
N ASN A 17 5.14 -5.44 10.15
CA ASN A 17 6.10 -4.34 10.30
C ASN A 17 5.47 -2.97 10.04
N ILE A 18 6.09 -1.94 10.61
CA ILE A 18 5.67 -0.55 10.51
C ILE A 18 6.56 0.15 9.48
N TYR A 19 5.94 0.99 8.66
CA TYR A 19 6.61 1.75 7.60
C TYR A 19 6.11 3.20 7.56
N THR A 20 6.90 4.06 6.91
CA THR A 20 6.50 5.38 6.44
C THR A 20 6.21 5.29 4.93
N ILE A 21 5.06 5.80 4.50
CA ILE A 21 4.72 5.89 3.08
C ILE A 21 4.70 7.36 2.68
N GLY A 22 5.59 7.73 1.77
CA GLY A 22 5.63 9.07 1.16
C GLY A 22 4.88 9.11 -0.16
N THR A 23 4.38 10.29 -0.51
CA THR A 23 3.62 10.56 -1.73
C THR A 23 4.35 11.62 -2.55
N ASN A 24 4.10 11.69 -3.86
CA ASN A 24 4.77 12.65 -4.73
C ASN A 24 4.38 14.12 -4.47
N ASP A 25 3.26 14.37 -3.79
CA ASP A 25 2.85 15.69 -3.32
C ASP A 25 3.43 16.05 -1.94
N GLY A 26 4.38 15.25 -1.42
CA GLY A 26 5.10 15.53 -0.18
C GLY A 26 4.33 15.17 1.10
N LYS A 27 3.20 14.46 1.01
CA LYS A 27 2.50 13.93 2.18
C LYS A 27 3.14 12.62 2.64
N GLU A 28 2.98 12.33 3.92
CA GLU A 28 3.54 11.13 4.56
C GLU A 28 2.52 10.46 5.47
N PHE A 29 2.49 9.13 5.41
CA PHE A 29 1.86 8.25 6.39
C PHE A 29 2.95 7.57 7.22
N ARG A 30 3.38 8.22 8.31
CA ARG A 30 4.58 7.84 9.08
C ARG A 30 4.49 6.54 9.86
N THR A 31 3.28 6.15 10.26
CA THR A 31 3.08 5.00 11.15
C THR A 31 1.97 4.13 10.59
N VAL A 32 2.32 3.28 9.63
CA VAL A 32 1.37 2.34 9.03
C VAL A 32 1.89 0.91 9.09
N LYS A 33 1.06 -0.01 9.57
CA LYS A 33 1.41 -1.43 9.70
C LYS A 33 1.03 -2.16 8.41
N PHE A 34 2.01 -2.81 7.76
CA PHE A 34 1.72 -3.61 6.57
C PHE A 34 0.88 -4.84 6.92
N LYS A 35 -0.23 -5.03 6.21
CA LYS A 35 -1.20 -6.11 6.42
C LYS A 35 -1.09 -7.20 5.37
N GLY A 36 -0.52 -6.89 4.20
CA GLY A 36 -0.40 -7.81 3.08
C GLY A 36 -0.88 -7.16 1.79
N THR A 37 -1.26 -7.99 0.83
CA THR A 37 -1.75 -7.56 -0.48
C THR A 37 -3.23 -7.92 -0.68
N LYS A 38 -3.97 -7.11 -1.43
CA LYS A 38 -5.30 -7.47 -1.95
C LYS A 38 -5.37 -7.22 -3.45
N LEU A 39 -6.26 -7.92 -4.15
CA LEU A 39 -6.57 -7.63 -5.55
C LEU A 39 -7.64 -6.55 -5.62
N LEU A 40 -7.40 -5.50 -6.40
CA LEU A 40 -8.38 -4.49 -6.75
C LEU A 40 -8.43 -4.36 -8.27
N ASN A 41 -9.56 -4.71 -8.89
CA ASN A 41 -9.74 -4.75 -10.34
C ASN A 41 -8.62 -5.55 -11.05
N GLY A 42 -8.24 -6.70 -10.46
CA GLY A 42 -7.21 -7.59 -10.98
C GLY A 42 -5.76 -7.13 -10.76
N LYS A 43 -5.53 -5.99 -10.08
CA LYS A 43 -4.19 -5.49 -9.77
C LYS A 43 -3.83 -5.74 -8.30
N PRO A 44 -2.60 -6.21 -7.98
CA PRO A 44 -2.15 -6.34 -6.59
C PRO A 44 -1.92 -4.97 -5.96
N MET A 45 -2.48 -4.77 -4.77
CA MET A 45 -2.39 -3.53 -4.00
C MET A 45 -1.79 -3.85 -2.63
N PHE A 46 -0.93 -2.97 -2.10
CA PHE A 46 -0.48 -3.07 -0.72
C PHE A 46 -1.54 -2.53 0.22
N VAL A 47 -1.76 -3.22 1.34
CA VAL A 47 -2.71 -2.84 2.37
C VAL A 47 -1.98 -2.56 3.67
N PHE A 48 -2.25 -1.40 4.25
CA PHE A 48 -1.71 -0.98 5.53
C PHE A 48 -2.82 -0.55 6.48
N LYS A 49 -2.53 -0.61 7.78
CA LYS A 49 -3.40 -0.09 8.84
C LYS A 49 -2.73 1.13 9.48
N THR A 50 -3.44 2.25 9.53
CA THR A 50 -3.00 3.47 10.21
C THR A 50 -3.18 3.37 11.72
N VAL A 51 -2.59 4.31 12.48
CA VAL A 51 -2.79 4.43 13.94
C VAL A 51 -4.26 4.63 14.33
N GLU A 52 -5.04 5.30 13.48
CA GLU A 52 -6.47 5.51 13.66
C GLU A 52 -7.31 4.29 13.28
N SER A 53 -6.68 3.15 13.01
CA SER A 53 -7.31 1.93 12.53
C SER A 53 -8.03 2.04 11.19
N ARG A 54 -7.69 3.03 10.36
CA ARG A 54 -8.15 3.11 8.97
C ARG A 54 -7.31 2.22 8.06
N GLU A 55 -7.93 1.74 6.98
CA GLU A 55 -7.22 1.01 5.93
C GLU A 55 -6.65 1.99 4.89
N LEU A 56 -5.34 1.87 4.64
CA LEU A 56 -4.63 2.57 3.58
C LEU A 56 -4.26 1.55 2.49
N THR A 57 -4.82 1.73 1.30
CA THR A 57 -4.52 0.90 0.13
C THR A 57 -3.61 1.65 -0.81
N VAL A 58 -2.46 1.08 -1.18
CA VAL A 58 -1.46 1.70 -2.04
C VAL A 58 -1.28 0.88 -3.31
N ASN A 59 -1.38 1.54 -4.46
CA ASN A 59 -1.03 0.93 -5.74
C ASN A 59 0.51 0.95 -5.85
N PRO A 60 1.20 -0.19 -6.01
CA PRO A 60 2.64 -0.16 -6.26
C PRO A 60 2.96 0.34 -7.68
N SER A 61 2.08 0.12 -8.65
CA SER A 61 2.30 0.47 -10.06
C SER A 61 1.99 1.94 -10.39
N PHE A 62 1.20 2.62 -9.55
CA PHE A 62 0.84 4.02 -9.71
C PHE A 62 1.09 4.72 -8.37
N HIS A 63 1.59 5.96 -8.35
CA HIS A 63 1.71 6.72 -7.09
C HIS A 63 0.32 7.18 -6.59
N THR A 64 -0.62 6.25 -6.46
CA THR A 64 -2.00 6.49 -6.04
C THR A 64 -2.30 5.61 -4.83
N PHE A 65 -2.92 6.24 -3.83
CA PHE A 65 -3.31 5.60 -2.58
C PHE A 65 -4.72 6.06 -2.22
N THR A 66 -5.45 5.21 -1.53
CA THR A 66 -6.79 5.51 -1.00
C THR A 66 -6.83 5.20 0.49
N ILE A 67 -7.55 6.04 1.23
CA ILE A 67 -7.82 5.85 2.65
C ILE A 67 -9.31 5.60 2.78
N GLU A 68 -9.69 4.55 3.49
CA GLU A 68 -11.08 4.36 3.86
C GLU A 68 -11.47 5.41 4.90
N GLU A 69 -12.50 6.21 4.58
CA GLU A 69 -13.12 7.11 5.54
C GLU A 69 -14.13 6.34 6.39
N LYS A 70 -14.28 6.73 7.67
CA LYS A 70 -15.41 6.23 8.45
C LYS A 70 -16.68 6.79 7.82
N GLY A 71 -17.57 5.90 7.37
CA GLY A 71 -18.96 6.29 7.11
C GLY A 71 -19.58 6.84 8.40
N GLU A 72 -20.35 7.92 8.26
CA GLU A 72 -21.19 8.47 9.34
C GLU A 72 -22.22 7.45 9.84
#